data_AF-A0A930VEG2-F1
#
_entry.id   AF-A0A930VEG2-F1
#
_cell.length_a   1.000
_cell.length_b   1.000
_cell.length_c   1.000
_cell.angle_alpha   90.00
_cell.angle_beta   90.00
_cell.angle_gamma   90.00
#
_symmetry.space_group_name_H-M   'P 1'
#
loop_
_entity.id
_entity.type
_entity.pdbx_description
1 polymer ?
#
loop_
_entity_poly.entity_id
_entity_poly.type
_entity_poly.pdbx_seq_one_letter_code
_entity_poly.pdbx_strand_id
1 'polypeptide(L)'
;MTTLKPAQFTEEGLTDWVWLVRGIEARYETGGFATGLELVNRIGAAAEEANHHPDLTLTWPTVHVSLFSHDVGAVTERDVGLARTISGIARDLGVTPTPEKLTKLEWALDTADKPAAVRFWAAVLGYDGESDPNEVADPDGRGVTLWFQGSDAQEADRQRFHVDVHVAPDQAKGRIEAALAAGGTLVSDAHAPSFTVVADPEGNKACVCTWQPADKK
;
A
#
# COMPACT_ATOMS: atom_id res chain seq x y z
N MET A 1 -24.66 9.81 -2.56
CA MET A 1 -23.97 8.52 -2.38
C MET A 1 -23.49 8.46 -0.94
N THR A 2 -23.81 7.40 -0.22
CA THR A 2 -23.52 7.30 1.22
C THR A 2 -22.15 6.68 1.46
N THR A 3 -21.33 7.33 2.29
CA THR A 3 -20.08 6.76 2.82
C THR A 3 -20.37 5.92 4.05
N LEU A 4 -19.68 4.80 4.21
CA LEU A 4 -19.80 3.94 5.38
C LEU A 4 -18.67 4.18 6.37
N LYS A 5 -18.96 3.91 7.64
CA LYS A 5 -17.98 3.74 8.72
C LYS A 5 -17.83 2.25 9.05
N PRO A 6 -16.71 1.81 9.67
CA PRO A 6 -16.49 0.41 10.03
C PRO A 6 -17.63 -0.25 10.82
N ALA A 7 -18.25 0.50 11.75
CA ALA A 7 -19.39 -0.01 12.52
C ALA A 7 -20.60 -0.34 11.64
N GLN A 8 -20.89 0.49 10.64
CA GLN A 8 -22.00 0.29 9.70
C GLN A 8 -21.73 -0.88 8.76
N PHE A 9 -20.47 -1.05 8.33
CA PHE A 9 -20.08 -2.22 7.52
C PHE A 9 -20.30 -3.55 8.27
N THR A 10 -20.06 -3.56 9.58
CA THR A 10 -20.30 -4.78 10.40
C THR A 10 -21.76 -5.24 10.33
N GLU A 11 -22.70 -4.31 10.22
CA GLU A 11 -24.14 -4.60 10.12
C GLU A 11 -24.53 -5.27 8.79
N GLU A 12 -23.66 -5.21 7.77
CA GLU A 12 -23.91 -5.79 6.44
C GLU A 12 -23.72 -7.31 6.36
N GLY A 13 -23.14 -7.93 7.40
CA GLY A 13 -23.04 -9.39 7.50
C GLY A 13 -22.11 -10.08 6.50
N LEU A 14 -21.20 -9.34 5.85
CA LEU A 14 -20.20 -9.85 4.91
C LEU A 14 -19.03 -10.52 5.65
N THR A 15 -19.23 -11.75 6.13
CA THR A 15 -18.25 -12.45 6.98
C THR A 15 -16.95 -12.86 6.27
N ASP A 16 -16.95 -12.87 4.93
CA ASP A 16 -15.77 -13.16 4.11
C ASP A 16 -14.92 -11.91 3.80
N TRP A 17 -15.38 -10.73 4.22
CA TRP A 17 -14.70 -9.45 4.03
C TRP A 17 -14.26 -8.84 5.35
N VAL A 18 -13.13 -8.14 5.33
CA VAL A 18 -12.56 -7.46 6.49
C VAL A 18 -12.30 -6.00 6.14
N TRP A 19 -12.72 -5.09 7.01
CA TRP A 19 -12.32 -3.68 6.89
C TRP A 19 -10.86 -3.55 7.34
N LEU A 20 -9.98 -3.14 6.43
CA LEU A 20 -8.57 -2.95 6.69
C LEU A 20 -8.14 -1.55 6.27
N VAL A 21 -7.81 -0.74 7.27
CA VAL A 21 -7.31 0.62 7.12
C VAL A 21 -8.31 1.48 6.31
N ARG A 22 -8.08 1.62 4.99
CA ARG A 22 -8.85 2.47 4.08
C ARG A 22 -10.02 1.75 3.42
N GLY A 23 -9.96 0.43 3.23
CA GLY A 23 -10.91 -0.30 2.37
C GLY A 23 -11.50 -1.56 3.00
N ILE A 24 -12.30 -2.28 2.23
CA ILE A 24 -12.76 -3.63 2.56
C ILE A 24 -12.04 -4.63 1.66
N GLU A 25 -11.53 -5.71 2.25
CA GLU A 25 -10.72 -6.71 1.55
C GLU A 25 -11.24 -8.14 1.76
N ALA A 26 -11.05 -8.99 0.75
CA ALA A 26 -11.34 -10.42 0.80
C ALA A 26 -10.19 -11.24 0.20
N ARG A 27 -9.96 -12.44 0.75
CA ARG A 27 -8.94 -13.38 0.26
C ARG A 27 -9.55 -14.75 0.02
N TYR A 28 -9.44 -15.25 -1.19
CA TYR A 28 -9.99 -16.55 -1.61
C TYR A 28 -8.87 -17.54 -1.91
N GLU A 29 -8.92 -18.73 -1.29
CA GLU A 29 -8.07 -19.87 -1.62
C GLU A 29 -8.66 -20.58 -2.84
N THR A 30 -7.99 -20.49 -3.98
CA THR A 30 -8.48 -21.00 -5.26
C THR A 30 -7.99 -22.41 -5.54
N GLY A 31 -6.96 -22.87 -4.81
CA GLY A 31 -6.34 -24.20 -4.96
C GLY A 31 -5.58 -24.41 -6.27
N GLY A 32 -5.76 -23.52 -7.23
CA GLY A 32 -5.18 -23.59 -8.58
C GLY A 32 -5.28 -22.24 -9.29
N PHE A 33 -4.31 -22.00 -10.18
CA PHE A 33 -4.22 -20.74 -10.89
C PHE A 33 -5.38 -20.56 -11.89
N ALA A 34 -5.81 -21.63 -12.55
CA ALA A 34 -6.95 -21.59 -13.49
C ALA A 34 -8.26 -21.19 -12.79
N THR A 35 -8.54 -21.76 -11.61
CA THR A 35 -9.70 -21.37 -10.80
C THR A 35 -9.60 -19.91 -10.34
N GLY A 36 -8.40 -19.45 -9.99
CA GLY A 36 -8.18 -18.04 -9.64
C GLY A 36 -8.39 -17.10 -10.82
N LEU A 37 -7.95 -17.48 -12.02
CA LEU A 37 -8.20 -16.70 -13.24
C LEU A 37 -9.70 -16.66 -13.59
N GLU A 38 -10.41 -17.77 -13.45
CA GLU A 38 -11.88 -17.80 -13.64
C GLU A 38 -12.61 -16.89 -12.65
N LEU A 39 -12.20 -16.91 -11.36
CA LEU A 39 -12.72 -16.00 -10.36
C LEU A 39 -12.47 -14.53 -10.75
N VAL A 40 -11.23 -14.19 -11.13
CA VAL A 40 -10.86 -12.83 -11.57
C VAL A 40 -11.69 -12.39 -12.79
N ASN A 41 -11.90 -13.26 -13.77
CA ASN A 41 -12.70 -12.92 -14.96
C ASN A 41 -14.15 -12.59 -14.60
N ARG A 42 -14.77 -13.37 -13.70
CA ARG A 42 -16.14 -13.11 -13.25
C ARG A 42 -16.24 -11.84 -12.40
N ILE A 43 -15.27 -11.59 -11.54
CA ILE A 43 -15.19 -10.34 -10.79
C ILE A 43 -15.06 -9.16 -11.75
N GLY A 44 -14.18 -9.26 -12.75
CA GLY A 44 -14.01 -8.23 -13.78
C GLY A 44 -15.30 -7.93 -14.53
N ALA A 45 -16.05 -8.95 -14.95
CA ALA A 45 -17.35 -8.75 -15.59
C ALA A 45 -18.37 -8.05 -14.67
N ALA A 46 -18.44 -8.43 -13.39
CA ALA A 46 -19.31 -7.78 -12.42
C ALA A 46 -18.90 -6.33 -12.12
N ALA A 47 -17.60 -6.05 -12.10
CA ALA A 47 -17.05 -4.71 -11.91
C ALA A 47 -17.42 -3.77 -13.06
N GLU A 48 -17.33 -4.24 -14.31
CA GLU A 48 -17.75 -3.50 -15.50
C GLU A 48 -19.27 -3.21 -15.47
N GLU A 49 -20.09 -4.19 -15.11
CA GLU A 49 -21.54 -3.98 -14.96
C GLU A 49 -21.88 -2.95 -13.87
N ALA A 50 -21.13 -2.97 -12.76
CA ALA A 50 -21.28 -2.04 -11.66
C ALA A 50 -20.69 -0.65 -11.93
N ASN A 51 -19.88 -0.49 -13.00
CA ASN A 51 -19.01 0.67 -13.22
C ASN A 51 -18.26 1.07 -11.93
N HIS A 52 -17.70 0.06 -11.26
CA HIS A 52 -16.97 0.19 -10.02
C HIS A 52 -15.94 -0.94 -9.95
N HIS A 53 -14.65 -0.61 -9.84
CA HIS A 53 -13.57 -1.56 -10.10
C HIS A 53 -12.79 -1.88 -8.83
N PRO A 54 -12.60 -3.17 -8.48
CA PRO A 54 -11.72 -3.58 -7.40
C PRO A 54 -10.26 -3.61 -7.83
N ASP A 55 -9.36 -3.51 -6.85
CA ASP A 55 -7.98 -3.95 -7.02
C ASP A 55 -7.90 -5.47 -6.83
N LEU A 56 -7.28 -6.15 -7.80
CA LEU A 56 -7.18 -7.61 -7.82
C LEU A 56 -5.72 -8.06 -7.86
N THR A 57 -5.35 -8.91 -6.91
CA THR A 57 -4.05 -9.61 -6.93
C THR A 57 -4.28 -11.11 -7.09
N LEU A 58 -3.93 -11.64 -8.26
CA LEU A 58 -3.92 -13.09 -8.53
C LEU A 58 -2.49 -13.63 -8.34
N THR A 59 -2.33 -14.52 -7.36
CA THR A 59 -1.10 -15.28 -7.12
C THR A 59 -1.46 -16.75 -6.94
N TRP A 60 -0.55 -17.70 -7.15
CA TRP A 60 -0.88 -19.09 -6.80
C TRP A 60 -0.71 -19.29 -5.28
N PRO A 61 -1.69 -19.85 -4.54
CA PRO A 61 -3.01 -20.37 -4.96
C PRO A 61 -4.19 -19.45 -4.56
N THR A 62 -4.05 -18.13 -4.61
CA THR A 62 -5.01 -17.17 -4.04
C THR A 62 -5.37 -15.97 -4.91
N VAL A 63 -6.60 -15.48 -4.73
CA VAL A 63 -7.02 -14.17 -5.20
C VAL A 63 -7.30 -13.27 -4.00
N HIS A 64 -6.67 -12.10 -3.98
CA HIS A 64 -6.98 -11.02 -3.04
C HIS A 64 -7.75 -9.94 -3.78
N VAL A 65 -8.76 -9.41 -3.12
CA VAL A 65 -9.67 -8.39 -3.64
C VAL A 65 -9.72 -7.24 -2.64
N SER A 66 -9.54 -6.01 -3.11
CA SER A 66 -9.71 -4.79 -2.33
C SER A 66 -10.74 -3.89 -3.01
N LEU A 67 -11.64 -3.29 -2.21
CA LEU A 67 -12.67 -2.37 -2.67
C LEU A 67 -12.59 -1.06 -1.89
N PHE A 68 -12.55 0.04 -2.66
CA PHE A 68 -12.54 1.41 -2.16
C PHE A 68 -13.04 2.36 -3.26
N SER A 69 -13.88 3.34 -2.91
CA SER A 69 -14.30 4.37 -3.86
C SER A 69 -13.28 5.51 -3.92
N HIS A 70 -12.32 5.40 -4.83
CA HIS A 70 -11.22 6.36 -4.99
C HIS A 70 -11.69 7.80 -5.27
N ASP A 71 -12.76 7.97 -6.05
CA ASP A 71 -13.38 9.26 -6.37
C ASP A 71 -14.02 9.95 -5.15
N VAL A 72 -14.39 9.17 -4.12
CA VAL A 72 -14.98 9.68 -2.87
C VAL A 72 -13.97 9.69 -1.72
N GLY A 73 -12.90 8.91 -1.81
CA GLY A 73 -11.92 8.76 -0.74
C GLY A 73 -12.44 7.99 0.47
N ALA A 74 -13.44 7.11 0.30
CA ALA A 74 -14.02 6.31 1.37
C ALA A 74 -14.63 5.00 0.87
N VAL A 75 -14.95 4.08 1.78
CA VAL A 75 -15.85 2.95 1.49
C VAL A 75 -17.29 3.45 1.41
N THR A 76 -18.04 2.94 0.44
CA THR A 76 -19.38 3.40 0.08
C THR A 76 -20.30 2.23 -0.21
N GLU A 77 -21.59 2.51 -0.45
CA GLU A 77 -22.56 1.48 -0.84
C GLU A 77 -22.18 0.73 -2.13
N ARG A 78 -21.41 1.35 -3.04
CA ARG A 78 -20.90 0.68 -4.26
C ARG A 78 -19.92 -0.44 -3.90
N ASP A 79 -19.03 -0.17 -2.96
CA ASP A 79 -18.06 -1.14 -2.46
C ASP A 79 -18.77 -2.33 -1.81
N VAL A 80 -19.74 -2.07 -0.93
CA VAL A 80 -20.52 -3.14 -0.29
C VAL A 80 -21.37 -3.92 -1.31
N GLY A 81 -21.95 -3.23 -2.28
CA GLY A 81 -22.73 -3.84 -3.36
C GLY A 81 -21.91 -4.83 -4.17
N LEU A 82 -20.73 -4.40 -4.64
CA LEU A 82 -19.83 -5.26 -5.40
C LEU A 82 -19.25 -6.38 -4.53
N ALA A 83 -18.92 -6.12 -3.25
CA ALA A 83 -18.47 -7.14 -2.32
C ALA A 83 -19.47 -8.32 -2.20
N ARG A 84 -20.77 -8.03 -2.06
CA ARG A 84 -21.82 -9.06 -2.02
C ARG A 84 -21.86 -9.90 -3.30
N THR A 85 -21.73 -9.25 -4.45
CA THR A 85 -21.70 -9.95 -5.75
C THR A 85 -20.49 -10.87 -5.84
N ILE A 86 -19.31 -10.40 -5.44
CA ILE A 86 -18.07 -11.19 -5.43
C ILE A 86 -18.17 -12.39 -4.47
N SER A 87 -18.74 -12.21 -3.27
CA SER A 87 -19.02 -13.31 -2.35
C SER A 87 -19.94 -14.38 -2.96
N GLY A 88 -20.92 -13.97 -3.77
CA GLY A 88 -21.78 -14.87 -4.55
C GLY A 88 -20.98 -15.67 -5.59
N ILE A 89 -20.18 -14.98 -6.41
CA ILE A 89 -19.31 -15.60 -7.42
C ILE A 89 -18.35 -16.61 -6.79
N ALA A 90 -17.73 -16.24 -5.67
CA ALA A 90 -16.81 -17.11 -4.93
C ALA A 90 -17.52 -18.39 -4.45
N ARG A 91 -18.73 -18.26 -3.91
CA ARG A 91 -19.55 -19.40 -3.49
C ARG A 91 -19.92 -20.31 -4.66
N ASP A 92 -20.29 -19.74 -5.80
CA ASP A 92 -20.67 -20.50 -7.00
C ASP A 92 -19.49 -21.29 -7.59
N LEU A 93 -18.27 -20.75 -7.48
CA LEU A 93 -17.04 -21.42 -7.88
C LEU A 93 -16.51 -22.40 -6.81
N GLY A 94 -17.13 -22.46 -5.63
CA GLY A 94 -16.68 -23.30 -4.53
C GLY A 94 -15.31 -22.92 -3.97
N VAL A 95 -14.88 -21.65 -4.14
CA VAL A 95 -13.62 -21.17 -3.57
C VAL A 95 -13.83 -20.72 -2.13
N THR A 96 -12.90 -21.07 -1.25
CA THR A 96 -13.05 -20.83 0.19
C THR A 96 -12.50 -19.45 0.55
N PRO A 97 -13.29 -18.57 1.18
CA PRO A 97 -12.76 -17.33 1.74
C PRO A 97 -11.89 -17.64 2.98
N THR A 98 -10.84 -16.85 3.17
CA THR A 98 -9.90 -16.97 4.29
C THR A 98 -9.63 -15.60 4.92
N PRO A 99 -10.66 -14.92 5.45
CA PRO A 99 -10.53 -13.59 6.04
C PRO A 99 -9.54 -13.57 7.21
N GLU A 100 -9.37 -14.70 7.92
CA GLU A 100 -8.40 -14.87 9.00
C GLU A 100 -6.93 -14.81 8.54
N LYS A 101 -6.67 -14.93 7.24
CA LYS A 101 -5.34 -14.83 6.63
C LYS A 101 -5.08 -13.46 5.99
N LEU A 102 -6.06 -12.56 6.00
CA LEU A 102 -5.82 -11.18 5.58
C LEU A 102 -4.91 -10.50 6.59
N THR A 103 -3.96 -9.71 6.10
CA THR A 103 -3.06 -8.93 6.93
C THR A 103 -2.74 -7.67 6.15
N LYS A 104 -2.95 -6.51 6.78
CA LYS A 104 -2.47 -5.23 6.30
C LYS A 104 -1.31 -4.79 7.19
N LEU A 105 -0.21 -4.42 6.58
CA LEU A 105 0.94 -3.85 7.27
C LEU A 105 0.99 -2.37 6.93
N GLU A 106 1.10 -1.54 7.96
CA GLU A 106 1.38 -0.11 7.84
C GLU A 106 2.60 0.21 8.68
N TRP A 107 3.44 1.11 8.19
CA TRP A 107 4.60 1.58 8.94
C TRP A 107 4.30 2.98 9.45
N ALA A 108 4.37 3.15 10.76
CA ALA A 108 4.27 4.46 11.40
C ALA A 108 5.67 5.03 11.58
N LEU A 109 5.87 6.28 11.18
CA LEU A 109 7.05 7.04 11.54
C LEU A 109 6.67 8.15 12.52
N ASP A 110 7.19 8.06 13.73
CA ASP A 110 7.08 9.14 14.71
C ASP A 110 7.97 10.31 14.26
N THR A 111 7.40 11.50 14.19
CA THR A 111 8.09 12.70 13.70
C THR A 111 7.59 13.94 14.44
N ALA A 112 8.52 14.83 14.74
CA ALA A 112 8.21 16.16 15.29
C ALA A 112 7.78 17.15 14.18
N ASP A 113 8.14 16.89 12.91
CA ASP A 113 7.81 17.72 11.74
C ASP A 113 7.16 16.89 10.62
N LYS A 114 5.86 16.61 10.77
CA LYS A 114 5.08 15.84 9.78
C LYS A 114 5.16 16.39 8.36
N PRO A 115 5.01 17.70 8.09
CA PRO A 115 5.15 18.24 6.74
C PRO A 115 6.52 17.95 6.11
N ALA A 116 7.61 18.01 6.88
CA ALA A 116 8.93 17.66 6.39
C ALA A 116 9.07 16.16 6.09
N ALA A 117 8.54 15.31 6.96
CA ALA A 117 8.51 13.87 6.77
C ALA A 117 7.73 13.49 5.50
N VAL A 118 6.52 14.03 5.30
CA VAL A 118 5.70 13.77 4.10
C VAL A 118 6.47 14.12 2.82
N ARG A 119 7.07 15.31 2.74
CA ARG A 119 7.83 15.72 1.54
C ARG A 119 8.99 14.77 1.24
N PHE A 120 9.76 14.39 2.26
CA PHE A 120 10.90 13.49 2.09
C PHE A 120 10.45 12.09 1.67
N TRP A 121 9.50 11.50 2.36
CA TRP A 121 9.07 10.14 2.09
C TRP A 121 8.25 10.01 0.81
N ALA A 122 7.46 11.02 0.43
CA ALA A 122 6.82 11.09 -0.89
C ALA A 122 7.88 11.07 -2.00
N ALA A 123 8.95 11.86 -1.84
CA ALA A 123 10.05 11.86 -2.80
C ALA A 123 10.75 10.50 -2.87
N VAL A 124 11.09 9.89 -1.73
CA VAL A 124 11.81 8.61 -1.64
C VAL A 124 10.97 7.40 -2.10
N LEU A 125 9.67 7.39 -1.82
CA LEU A 125 8.75 6.30 -2.17
C LEU A 125 8.07 6.50 -3.53
N GLY A 126 8.03 7.74 -4.04
CA GLY A 126 7.42 8.09 -5.34
C GLY A 126 5.94 8.07 -5.34
N TYR A 127 5.43 8.31 -4.15
CA TYR A 127 4.03 8.39 -3.87
C TYR A 127 3.65 9.86 -3.91
N ASP A 128 2.35 10.11 -4.02
CA ASP A 128 1.83 11.45 -3.85
C ASP A 128 1.88 11.82 -2.36
N GLY A 129 2.45 12.98 -2.05
CA GLY A 129 2.49 13.56 -0.71
C GLY A 129 1.56 14.77 -0.54
N GLU A 130 0.81 15.13 -1.59
CA GLU A 130 -0.11 16.28 -1.58
C GLU A 130 -1.52 15.88 -1.17
N SER A 131 -1.87 14.59 -1.23
CA SER A 131 -3.21 14.09 -0.93
C SER A 131 -3.57 14.10 0.56
N ASP A 132 -2.60 13.86 1.45
CA ASP A 132 -2.78 13.94 2.91
C ASP A 132 -1.47 14.41 3.59
N PRO A 133 -1.51 15.45 4.44
CA PRO A 133 -0.32 15.93 5.15
C PRO A 133 0.15 15.01 6.30
N ASN A 134 -0.46 13.85 6.51
CA ASN A 134 -0.10 12.88 7.55
C ASN A 134 0.29 11.49 7.00
N GLU A 135 0.21 11.26 5.70
CA GLU A 135 0.60 9.98 5.12
C GLU A 135 1.19 10.13 3.72
N VAL A 136 1.92 9.10 3.32
CA VAL A 136 2.44 8.91 1.98
C VAL A 136 1.96 7.54 1.52
N ALA A 137 0.99 7.53 0.60
CA ALA A 137 0.29 6.33 0.17
C ALA A 137 0.65 5.95 -1.27
N ASP A 138 0.85 4.65 -1.52
CA ASP A 138 1.08 4.15 -2.87
C ASP A 138 -0.16 4.43 -3.74
N PRO A 139 -0.05 5.20 -4.83
CA PRO A 139 -1.18 5.46 -5.73
C PRO A 139 -1.76 4.19 -6.36
N ASP A 140 -0.94 3.13 -6.51
CA ASP A 140 -1.37 1.86 -7.10
C ASP A 140 -1.79 0.82 -6.04
N GLY A 141 -1.69 1.15 -4.74
CA GLY A 141 -2.11 0.28 -3.64
C GLY A 141 -1.30 -1.01 -3.46
N ARG A 142 -0.11 -1.13 -4.07
CA ARG A 142 0.73 -2.34 -4.08
C ARG A 142 1.83 -2.33 -3.00
N GLY A 143 2.24 -1.15 -2.57
CA GLY A 143 3.24 -0.90 -1.54
C GLY A 143 2.65 -0.72 -0.14
N VAL A 144 3.54 -0.70 0.86
CA VAL A 144 3.17 -0.41 2.26
C VAL A 144 2.93 1.09 2.40
N THR A 145 1.80 1.48 3.00
CA THR A 145 1.54 2.87 3.40
C THR A 145 2.49 3.27 4.53
N LEU A 146 3.11 4.43 4.40
CA LEU A 146 3.89 5.07 5.47
C LEU A 146 3.11 6.26 6.01
N TRP A 147 2.77 6.25 7.30
CA TRP A 147 1.98 7.30 7.95
C TRP A 147 2.72 7.91 9.15
N PHE A 148 2.37 9.14 9.52
CA PHE A 148 3.15 9.95 10.47
C PHE A 148 2.36 10.28 11.75
N GLN A 149 2.90 9.85 12.89
CA GLN A 149 2.34 10.14 14.21
C GLN A 149 3.16 11.23 14.91
N GLY A 150 2.47 12.18 15.57
CA GLY A 150 3.15 13.26 16.29
C GLY A 150 3.65 12.76 17.65
N SER A 151 4.89 13.10 18.01
CA SER A 151 5.51 12.74 19.29
C SER A 151 6.23 13.92 19.94
N ASP A 152 6.27 13.92 21.28
CA ASP A 152 7.03 14.88 22.07
C ASP A 152 8.49 14.42 22.11
N ALA A 153 9.33 14.99 21.25
CA ALA A 153 10.72 14.54 21.09
C ALA A 153 11.53 14.62 22.40
N GLN A 154 11.96 13.47 22.92
CA GLN A 154 13.19 13.36 23.71
C GLN A 154 13.80 11.94 23.70
N GLU A 155 15.02 11.89 23.14
CA GLU A 155 16.14 10.95 23.35
C GLU A 155 16.30 9.66 22.52
N ALA A 156 17.33 9.71 21.64
CA ALA A 156 18.44 8.77 21.37
C ALA A 156 18.20 7.23 21.48
N ASP A 157 18.65 6.37 20.58
CA ASP A 157 19.49 6.52 19.40
C ASP A 157 19.39 5.26 18.53
N ARG A 158 19.28 5.51 17.23
CA ARG A 158 19.25 4.59 16.07
C ARG A 158 17.91 3.93 15.75
N GLN A 159 17.35 4.38 14.63
CA GLN A 159 16.43 3.64 13.77
C GLN A 159 16.91 2.18 13.62
N ARG A 160 16.12 1.22 14.13
CA ARG A 160 16.50 -0.22 14.18
C ARG A 160 16.11 -1.01 12.94
N PHE A 161 15.34 -0.39 12.05
CA PHE A 161 14.95 -0.89 10.74
C PHE A 161 15.24 0.20 9.72
N HIS A 162 15.38 -0.15 8.43
CA HIS A 162 15.50 0.82 7.35
C HIS A 162 14.61 0.35 6.19
N VAL A 163 14.12 1.30 5.41
CA VAL A 163 13.28 1.02 4.25
C VAL A 163 14.19 0.87 3.04
N ASP A 164 14.15 -0.29 2.38
CA ASP A 164 14.77 -0.49 1.08
C ASP A 164 13.74 -0.20 -0.02
N VAL A 165 13.96 0.87 -0.78
CA VAL A 165 13.12 1.25 -1.91
C VAL A 165 13.81 0.83 -3.20
N HIS A 166 13.34 -0.25 -3.79
CA HIS A 166 13.89 -0.76 -5.04
C HIS A 166 13.25 -0.05 -6.23
N VAL A 167 14.09 0.56 -7.07
CA VAL A 167 13.69 1.29 -8.28
C VAL A 167 14.46 0.80 -9.51
N ALA A 168 13.95 1.13 -10.69
CA ALA A 168 14.71 0.95 -11.92
C ALA A 168 15.99 1.82 -11.90
N PRO A 169 17.13 1.36 -12.46
CA PRO A 169 18.41 2.07 -12.34
C PRO A 169 18.42 3.52 -12.81
N ASP A 170 17.69 3.82 -13.88
CA ASP A 170 17.54 5.15 -14.45
C ASP A 170 16.73 6.10 -13.54
N GLN A 171 15.92 5.56 -12.63
CA GLN A 171 15.12 6.33 -11.67
C GLN A 171 15.89 6.65 -10.38
N ALA A 172 16.93 5.87 -10.04
CA ALA A 172 17.63 6.00 -8.77
C ALA A 172 18.25 7.39 -8.55
N LYS A 173 18.88 7.98 -9.56
CA LYS A 173 19.51 9.31 -9.44
C LYS A 173 18.47 10.40 -9.17
N GLY A 174 17.39 10.44 -9.96
CA GLY A 174 16.31 11.42 -9.77
C GLY A 174 15.66 11.28 -8.39
N ARG A 175 15.54 10.03 -7.89
CA ARG A 175 15.04 9.73 -6.55
C ARG A 175 15.88 10.34 -5.44
N ILE A 176 17.19 10.15 -5.52
CA ILE A 176 18.15 10.65 -4.53
C ILE A 176 18.15 12.18 -4.57
N GLU A 177 18.20 12.79 -5.75
CA GLU A 177 18.18 14.24 -5.92
C GLU A 177 16.90 14.87 -5.33
N ALA A 178 15.74 14.25 -5.58
CA ALA A 178 14.47 14.70 -5.01
C ALA A 178 14.45 14.59 -3.47
N ALA A 179 14.96 13.49 -2.91
CA ALA A 179 15.04 13.31 -1.46
C ALA A 179 15.93 14.38 -0.78
N LEU A 180 17.06 14.73 -1.41
CA LEU A 180 17.95 15.80 -0.93
C LEU A 180 17.29 17.19 -1.05
N ALA A 181 16.61 17.46 -2.16
CA ALA A 181 15.87 18.71 -2.37
C ALA A 181 14.72 18.89 -1.35
N ALA A 182 14.14 17.78 -0.86
CA ALA A 182 13.11 17.78 0.17
C ALA A 182 13.64 18.05 1.60
N GLY A 183 14.95 18.26 1.78
CA GLY A 183 15.60 18.49 3.07
C GLY A 183 16.29 17.25 3.64
N GLY A 184 16.34 16.16 2.88
CA GLY A 184 17.09 14.96 3.25
C GLY A 184 18.60 15.15 3.15
N THR A 185 19.33 14.22 3.74
CA THR A 185 20.80 14.18 3.75
C THR A 185 21.32 12.92 3.07
N LEU A 186 22.41 13.04 2.31
CA LEU A 186 23.13 11.87 1.80
C LEU A 186 23.96 11.28 2.94
N VAL A 187 23.64 10.06 3.35
CA VAL A 187 24.34 9.37 4.44
C VAL A 187 25.50 8.52 3.92
N SER A 188 25.30 7.81 2.80
CA SER A 188 26.34 6.99 2.17
C SER A 188 25.98 6.63 0.74
N ASP A 189 26.92 6.80 -0.19
CA ASP A 189 26.84 6.30 -1.56
C ASP A 189 27.82 5.13 -1.80
N ALA A 190 28.36 4.56 -0.71
CA ALA A 190 29.50 3.67 -0.80
C ALA A 190 29.24 2.40 -1.62
N HIS A 191 27.97 2.04 -1.82
CA HIS A 191 27.54 0.83 -2.52
C HIS A 191 26.68 1.15 -3.74
N ALA A 192 26.71 2.39 -4.23
CA ALA A 192 26.08 2.75 -5.49
C ALA A 192 26.71 1.95 -6.67
N PRO A 193 25.93 1.62 -7.73
CA PRO A 193 24.49 1.87 -7.88
C PRO A 193 23.58 0.86 -7.18
N SER A 194 24.12 -0.14 -6.46
CA SER A 194 23.30 -1.15 -5.76
C SER A 194 22.39 -0.53 -4.72
N PHE A 195 22.93 0.32 -3.84
CA PHE A 195 22.10 1.18 -3.00
C PHE A 195 22.82 2.44 -2.55
N THR A 196 22.05 3.51 -2.38
CA THR A 196 22.47 4.78 -1.76
C THR A 196 21.62 5.04 -0.53
N VAL A 197 22.26 5.35 0.59
CA VAL A 197 21.61 5.64 1.87
C VAL A 197 21.37 7.14 2.00
N VAL A 198 20.11 7.51 2.17
CA VAL A 198 19.66 8.87 2.50
C VAL A 198 19.02 8.88 3.87
N ALA A 199 18.94 10.04 4.52
CA ALA A 199 18.16 10.23 5.73
C ALA A 199 17.22 11.42 5.63
N ASP A 200 16.07 11.31 6.31
CA ASP A 200 15.14 12.43 6.49
C ASP A 200 15.73 13.49 7.44
N PRO A 201 15.07 14.66 7.60
CA PRO A 201 15.55 15.74 8.46
C PRO A 201 15.73 15.37 9.94
N GLU A 202 15.10 14.28 10.41
CA GLU A 202 15.19 13.79 11.79
C GLU A 202 16.21 12.63 11.91
N GLY A 203 16.84 12.21 10.82
CA GLY A 203 17.90 11.20 10.79
C GLY A 203 17.43 9.77 10.50
N ASN A 204 16.16 9.57 10.14
CA ASN A 204 15.65 8.25 9.72
C ASN A 204 16.17 7.90 8.32
N LYS A 205 16.84 6.76 8.20
CA LYS A 205 17.50 6.28 7.00
C LYS A 205 16.57 5.45 6.11
N ALA A 206 16.79 5.59 4.81
CA ALA A 206 16.26 4.72 3.77
C ALA A 206 17.35 4.45 2.74
N CYS A 207 17.25 3.31 2.05
CA CYS A 207 18.09 2.99 0.92
C CYS A 207 17.28 3.17 -0.37
N VAL A 208 17.83 3.92 -1.32
CA VAL A 208 17.38 3.86 -2.72
C VAL A 208 18.21 2.76 -3.39
N CYS A 209 17.57 1.64 -3.69
CA CYS A 209 18.18 0.42 -4.17
C CYS A 209 17.92 0.23 -5.68
N THR A 210 18.90 -0.33 -6.39
CA THR A 210 18.69 -0.89 -7.72
C THR A 210 19.06 -2.37 -7.72
N TRP A 211 18.74 -3.09 -8.79
CA TRP A 211 19.18 -4.47 -8.97
C TRP A 211 20.65 -4.58 -9.41
N GLN A 212 21.30 -3.46 -9.78
CA GLN A 212 22.67 -3.48 -10.27
C GLN A 212 23.66 -3.75 -9.13
N PRO A 213 24.76 -4.47 -9.38
CA PRO A 213 25.80 -4.64 -8.37
C PRO A 213 26.46 -3.29 -8.05
N ALA A 214 27.01 -3.15 -6.85
CA ALA A 214 27.81 -1.99 -6.49
C ALA A 214 29.02 -1.88 -7.42
N ASP A 215 29.38 -0.67 -7.79
CA ASP A 215 30.61 -0.44 -8.54
C ASP A 215 31.80 -0.93 -7.71
N LYS A 216 32.72 -1.64 -8.35
CA LYS A 216 33.97 -2.02 -7.69
C LYS A 216 34.78 -0.76 -7.47
N LYS A 217 34.80 -0.25 -6.23
CA LYS A 217 35.71 0.82 -5.80
C LYS A 217 37.16 0.33 -5.79
#